data_AF-A0A2N9X4K0-F1
#
_entry.id   AF-A0A2N9X4K0-F1
#
_cell.length_a   1.000
_cell.length_b   1.000
_cell.length_c   1.000
_cell.angle_alpha   90.00
_cell.angle_beta   90.00
_cell.angle_gamma   90.00
#
_symmetry.space_group_name_H-M   'P 1'
#
loop_
_entity.id
_entity.type
_entity.pdbx_description
1 polymer ?
#
loop_
_entity_poly.entity_id
_entity_poly.type
_entity_poly.pdbx_seq_one_letter_code
_entity_poly.pdbx_strand_id
1 'polypeptide(L)'
;MIGIPRISSPAIWGKLPDRGDYVRYRAQGQEIDEWRIWLNKQEWLQPQKDNIKDKHDWLYLTPDFGQESPVLHALPWSFVLAPGILPFSGRSWVIGVMSPSADSIGRSYPLVIYQTVNQSWLQRYLNTPLGWLYWLAQLVAGYVKPTQKNTKDLASQLDKLWEIHSPKWGGWFARAQVGNQTACRELTGKIKEEDTEFCGVHYLPWANWPHVVWESLAAEGWFWQQDGRGGFLDARSLGNSVWKE
;
A
#
# COMPACT_ATOMS: atom_id res chain seq x y z
N MET A 1 -8.33 30.65 8.44
CA MET A 1 -9.07 29.40 8.73
C MET A 1 -8.24 28.23 8.25
N ILE A 2 -7.63 27.48 9.16
CA ILE A 2 -6.87 26.28 8.79
C ILE A 2 -7.92 25.21 8.49
N GLY A 3 -8.11 24.91 7.20
CA GLY A 3 -9.03 23.88 6.76
C GLY A 3 -8.66 22.55 7.40
N ILE A 4 -9.66 21.88 7.97
CA ILE A 4 -9.54 20.53 8.52
C ILE A 4 -8.87 19.62 7.48
N PRO A 5 -7.85 18.82 7.84
CA PRO A 5 -7.40 17.75 6.97
C PRO A 5 -8.56 16.79 6.71
N ARG A 6 -9.16 16.83 5.52
CA ARG A 6 -10.16 15.84 5.09
C ARG A 6 -9.39 14.56 4.75
N ILE A 7 -9.27 13.68 5.74
CA ILE A 7 -8.70 12.35 5.60
C ILE A 7 -9.82 11.35 5.80
N SER A 8 -9.97 10.39 4.90
CA SER A 8 -10.91 9.29 5.11
C SER A 8 -10.34 8.28 6.11
N SER A 9 -11.22 7.51 6.74
CA SER A 9 -10.75 6.29 7.42
C SER A 9 -10.18 5.31 6.39
N PRO A 10 -9.18 4.48 6.75
CA PRO A 10 -8.62 3.50 5.83
C PRO A 10 -9.64 2.40 5.51
N ALA A 11 -9.66 2.00 4.24
CA ALA A 11 -10.51 0.96 3.68
C ALA A 11 -9.66 -0.21 3.18
N ILE A 12 -10.21 -1.43 3.23
CA ILE A 12 -9.57 -2.66 2.78
C ILE A 12 -10.37 -3.25 1.63
N TRP A 13 -9.68 -3.68 0.57
CA TRP A 13 -10.26 -4.49 -0.48
C TRP A 13 -9.23 -5.42 -1.11
N GLY A 14 -9.61 -6.66 -1.43
CA GLY A 14 -8.75 -7.61 -2.11
C GLY A 14 -8.89 -9.02 -1.55
N LYS A 15 -7.82 -9.82 -1.58
CA LYS A 15 -7.80 -11.19 -1.05
C LYS A 15 -6.83 -11.35 0.11
N LEU A 16 -7.13 -12.34 0.95
CA LEU A 16 -6.28 -12.77 2.05
C LEU A 16 -6.14 -14.29 2.06
N PRO A 17 -4.96 -14.84 2.43
CA PRO A 17 -4.71 -16.29 2.42
C PRO A 17 -5.62 -17.11 3.33
N ASP A 18 -6.22 -16.49 4.35
CA ASP A 18 -7.11 -17.12 5.32
C ASP A 18 -8.60 -17.02 4.97
N ARG A 19 -8.95 -16.39 3.84
CA ARG A 19 -10.32 -16.20 3.37
C ARG A 19 -10.49 -16.81 1.98
N GLY A 20 -11.63 -17.46 1.74
CA GLY A 20 -11.96 -18.02 0.43
C GLY A 20 -12.41 -16.95 -0.58
N ASP A 21 -12.97 -15.84 -0.12
CA ASP A 21 -13.54 -14.77 -0.95
C ASP A 21 -12.88 -13.41 -0.70
N TYR A 22 -13.29 -12.40 -1.48
CA TYR A 22 -12.83 -11.03 -1.32
C TYR A 22 -13.13 -10.48 0.08
N VAL A 23 -12.14 -9.83 0.66
CA VAL A 23 -12.28 -9.02 1.86
C VAL A 23 -12.69 -7.61 1.45
N ARG A 24 -13.66 -7.06 2.17
CA ARG A 24 -14.15 -5.70 1.97
C ARG A 24 -14.41 -5.05 3.33
N TYR A 25 -13.73 -3.95 3.61
CA TYR A 25 -13.92 -3.16 4.82
C TYR A 25 -13.92 -1.67 4.49
N ARG A 26 -15.00 -0.95 4.82
CA ARG A 26 -15.20 0.48 4.54
C ARG A 26 -15.07 0.94 3.07
N ALA A 27 -14.78 0.02 2.14
CA ALA A 27 -14.78 0.29 0.71
C ALA A 27 -16.20 0.30 0.15
N GLN A 28 -16.53 1.29 -0.68
CA GLN A 28 -17.81 1.39 -1.38
C GLN A 28 -17.79 0.60 -2.70
N GLY A 29 -18.98 0.32 -3.26
CA GLY A 29 -19.08 -0.48 -4.50
C GLY A 29 -18.40 0.23 -5.68
N GLN A 30 -18.68 1.51 -5.85
CA GLN A 30 -18.07 2.33 -6.91
C GLN A 30 -16.53 2.39 -6.78
N GLU A 31 -16.00 2.58 -5.57
CA GLU A 31 -14.54 2.63 -5.35
C GLU A 31 -13.87 1.30 -5.75
N ILE A 32 -14.52 0.17 -5.46
CA ILE A 32 -14.05 -1.18 -5.83
C ILE A 32 -14.02 -1.35 -7.35
N ASP A 33 -15.05 -0.90 -8.06
CA ASP A 33 -15.11 -1.02 -9.52
C ASP A 33 -14.02 -0.19 -10.19
N GLU A 34 -13.80 1.04 -9.71
CA GLU A 34 -12.75 1.92 -10.22
C GLU A 34 -11.34 1.38 -9.92
N TRP A 35 -11.12 0.85 -8.72
CA TRP A 35 -9.88 0.15 -8.38
C TRP A 35 -9.64 -1.06 -9.28
N ARG A 36 -10.67 -1.86 -9.56
CA ARG A 36 -10.58 -3.02 -10.46
C ARG A 36 -10.20 -2.59 -11.87
N ILE A 37 -10.85 -1.55 -12.41
CA ILE A 37 -10.53 -1.01 -13.73
C ILE A 37 -9.08 -0.52 -13.77
N TRP A 38 -8.63 0.19 -12.73
CA TRP A 38 -7.27 0.72 -12.67
C TRP A 38 -6.22 -0.38 -12.56
N LEU A 39 -6.41 -1.37 -11.67
CA LEU A 39 -5.50 -2.51 -11.50
C LEU A 39 -5.38 -3.35 -12.76
N ASN A 40 -6.49 -3.57 -13.47
CA ASN A 40 -6.49 -4.31 -14.74
C ASN A 40 -5.67 -3.61 -15.84
N LYS A 41 -5.34 -2.32 -15.70
CA LYS A 41 -4.49 -1.59 -16.65
C LYS A 41 -3.02 -1.58 -16.25
N GLN A 42 -2.67 -2.06 -15.05
CA GLN A 42 -1.29 -2.06 -14.57
C GLN A 42 -0.58 -3.32 -15.03
N GLU A 43 0.07 -3.28 -16.19
CA GLU A 43 0.80 -4.42 -16.76
C GLU A 43 1.90 -4.95 -15.84
N TRP A 44 2.55 -4.08 -15.05
CA TRP A 44 3.56 -4.46 -14.06
C TRP A 44 2.99 -5.19 -12.83
N LEU A 45 1.66 -5.19 -12.65
CA LEU A 45 0.93 -5.99 -11.67
C LEU A 45 0.27 -7.22 -12.32
N GLN A 46 0.39 -7.40 -13.64
CA GLN A 46 -0.08 -8.60 -14.32
C GLN A 46 1.06 -9.61 -14.48
N PRO A 47 0.76 -10.92 -14.48
CA PRO A 47 1.73 -11.92 -14.92
C PRO A 47 2.17 -11.66 -16.35
N GLN A 48 3.47 -11.80 -16.59
CA GLN A 48 3.98 -11.98 -17.93
C GLN A 48 3.32 -13.24 -18.50
N LYS A 49 2.58 -13.10 -19.61
CA LYS A 49 2.01 -14.23 -20.33
C LYS A 49 3.15 -14.98 -21.01
N ASP A 50 3.84 -15.84 -20.26
CA ASP A 50 4.76 -16.78 -20.86
C ASP A 50 3.98 -17.77 -21.72
N ASN A 51 4.54 -18.00 -22.90
CA ASN A 51 3.93 -18.66 -24.06
C ASN A 51 3.86 -20.19 -23.86
N ILE A 52 3.42 -20.64 -22.69
CA ILE A 52 3.26 -22.06 -22.35
C ILE A 52 1.84 -22.48 -22.79
N LYS A 53 1.78 -23.30 -23.83
CA LYS A 53 0.57 -23.92 -24.40
C LYS A 53 -0.06 -24.95 -23.44
N ASP A 54 -0.34 -24.58 -22.19
CA ASP A 54 -1.04 -25.45 -21.26
C ASP A 54 -2.48 -24.97 -20.98
N LYS A 55 -3.39 -25.93 -21.15
CA LYS A 55 -4.83 -25.81 -21.37
C LYS A 55 -5.64 -25.43 -20.12
N HIS A 56 -5.10 -24.57 -19.27
CA HIS A 56 -5.73 -24.07 -18.03
C HIS A 56 -5.58 -22.54 -17.91
N ASP A 57 -6.12 -21.83 -18.90
CA ASP A 57 -6.05 -20.36 -19.11
C ASP A 57 -6.60 -19.45 -17.98
N TRP A 58 -6.97 -19.98 -16.82
CA TRP A 58 -7.58 -19.21 -15.73
C TRP A 58 -6.83 -19.23 -14.39
N LEU A 59 -5.69 -19.92 -14.30
CA LEU A 59 -5.04 -20.22 -13.00
C LEU A 59 -3.81 -19.37 -12.62
N TYR A 60 -3.50 -18.28 -13.31
CA TYR A 60 -2.34 -17.45 -12.95
C TYR A 60 -2.75 -15.98 -12.88
N LEU A 61 -3.32 -15.60 -11.74
CA LEU A 61 -3.47 -14.19 -11.33
C LEU A 61 -2.33 -13.76 -10.39
N THR A 62 -1.30 -14.58 -10.27
CA THR A 62 -0.04 -14.18 -9.64
C THR A 62 0.73 -13.50 -10.75
N PRO A 63 1.24 -12.27 -10.59
CA PRO A 63 2.41 -11.89 -11.35
C PRO A 63 3.40 -13.06 -11.25
N ASP A 64 3.91 -13.56 -12.37
CA ASP A 64 5.11 -14.36 -12.31
C ASP A 64 6.18 -13.42 -11.76
N PHE A 65 6.49 -13.57 -10.47
CA PHE A 65 7.57 -12.84 -9.81
C PHE A 65 8.93 -13.48 -10.13
N GLY A 66 9.01 -14.22 -11.25
CA GLY A 66 10.19 -14.90 -11.72
C GLY A 66 10.53 -16.08 -10.83
N GLN A 67 10.23 -17.30 -11.30
CA GLN A 67 11.34 -18.24 -11.31
C GLN A 67 12.38 -17.68 -12.28
N GLU A 68 13.47 -17.16 -11.72
CA GLU A 68 14.68 -16.68 -12.42
C GLU A 68 14.62 -15.27 -13.06
N SER A 69 14.23 -14.22 -12.34
CA SER A 69 14.66 -12.82 -12.62
C SER A 69 14.31 -11.85 -11.47
N PRO A 70 15.01 -10.70 -11.35
CA PRO A 70 15.69 -10.25 -10.13
C PRO A 70 14.77 -10.12 -8.91
N VAL A 71 15.25 -10.63 -7.78
CA VAL A 71 14.64 -10.66 -6.43
C VAL A 71 13.64 -9.52 -6.17
N LEU A 72 12.38 -9.69 -6.58
CA LEU A 72 11.29 -8.82 -6.11
C LEU A 72 10.92 -9.30 -4.71
N HIS A 73 11.22 -8.48 -3.70
CA HIS A 73 10.91 -8.82 -2.32
C HIS A 73 9.38 -8.90 -2.15
N ALA A 74 8.88 -9.96 -1.49
CA ALA A 74 7.46 -10.20 -1.20
C ALA A 74 6.83 -9.18 -0.21
N LEU A 75 7.40 -7.98 -0.11
CA LEU A 75 6.97 -6.93 0.78
C LEU A 75 5.90 -6.05 0.13
N PRO A 76 4.98 -5.48 0.92
CA PRO A 76 3.96 -4.61 0.38
C PRO A 76 4.54 -3.30 -0.18
N TRP A 77 3.91 -2.80 -1.24
CA TRP A 77 4.16 -1.51 -1.86
C TRP A 77 3.35 -0.43 -1.15
N SER A 78 4.02 0.53 -0.53
CA SER A 78 3.40 1.79 -0.17
C SER A 78 3.20 2.64 -1.42
N PHE A 79 2.14 3.44 -1.46
CA PHE A 79 1.86 4.27 -2.63
C PHE A 79 1.23 5.62 -2.30
N VAL A 80 1.40 6.55 -3.23
CA VAL A 80 0.65 7.80 -3.36
C VAL A 80 0.19 7.94 -4.81
N LEU A 81 -1.09 8.21 -5.02
CA LEU A 81 -1.69 8.51 -6.31
C LEU A 81 -2.16 9.96 -6.32
N ALA A 82 -1.76 10.70 -7.34
CA ALA A 82 -2.24 12.05 -7.59
C ALA A 82 -3.78 12.08 -7.79
N PRO A 83 -4.43 13.23 -7.51
CA PRO A 83 -5.85 13.41 -7.77
C PRO A 83 -6.20 13.12 -9.23
N GLY A 84 -7.32 12.44 -9.46
CA GLY A 84 -7.81 12.11 -10.79
C GLY A 84 -7.29 10.78 -11.37
N ILE A 85 -6.30 10.11 -10.76
CA ILE A 85 -5.92 8.75 -11.16
C ILE A 85 -7.05 7.75 -10.91
N LEU A 86 -7.67 7.86 -9.74
CA LEU A 86 -8.87 7.11 -9.37
C LEU A 86 -10.06 8.10 -9.31
N PRO A 87 -11.11 7.93 -10.13
CA PRO A 87 -12.18 8.91 -10.23
C PRO A 87 -12.85 9.29 -8.90
N PHE A 88 -13.03 8.34 -7.98
CA PHE A 88 -13.65 8.55 -6.66
C PHE A 88 -12.86 9.52 -5.78
N SER A 89 -11.56 9.70 -6.06
CA SER A 89 -10.68 10.58 -5.28
C SER A 89 -10.94 12.06 -5.53
N GLY A 90 -11.56 12.41 -6.67
CA GLY A 90 -11.81 13.80 -7.06
C GLY A 90 -10.54 14.66 -7.00
N ARG A 91 -10.46 15.58 -6.03
CA ARG A 91 -9.31 16.47 -5.79
C ARG A 91 -8.38 16.01 -4.66
N SER A 92 -8.67 14.85 -4.08
CA SER A 92 -7.88 14.26 -3.00
C SER A 92 -6.83 13.32 -3.59
N TRP A 93 -5.72 13.14 -2.87
CA TRP A 93 -4.75 12.11 -3.18
C TRP A 93 -5.21 10.80 -2.57
N VAL A 94 -4.86 9.68 -3.20
CA VAL A 94 -5.09 8.35 -2.63
C VAL A 94 -3.75 7.80 -2.15
N ILE A 95 -3.68 7.44 -0.89
CA ILE A 95 -2.49 6.79 -0.34
C ILE A 95 -2.85 5.44 0.26
N GLY A 96 -1.87 4.56 0.36
CA GLY A 96 -2.13 3.25 0.90
C GLY A 96 -0.99 2.29 0.73
N VAL A 97 -1.32 1.03 0.92
CA VAL A 97 -0.43 -0.09 0.72
C VAL A 97 -1.14 -1.11 -0.17
N MET A 98 -0.41 -1.66 -1.13
CA MET A 98 -0.84 -2.79 -1.93
C MET A 98 0.16 -3.93 -1.83
N SER A 99 -0.33 -5.16 -1.84
CA SER A 99 0.52 -6.35 -1.79
C SER A 99 -0.03 -7.43 -2.71
N PRO A 100 0.84 -8.19 -3.38
CA PRO A 100 0.44 -9.47 -3.95
C PRO A 100 -0.18 -10.34 -2.86
N SER A 101 -1.27 -11.04 -3.19
CA SER A 101 -1.98 -11.93 -2.30
C SER A 101 -2.76 -12.99 -3.08
N ALA A 102 -3.28 -13.97 -2.36
CA ALA A 102 -4.16 -15.01 -2.87
C ALA A 102 -5.17 -15.38 -1.79
N ASP A 103 -6.33 -15.92 -2.20
CA ASP A 103 -7.28 -16.51 -1.25
C ASP A 103 -6.81 -17.88 -0.75
N SER A 104 -7.55 -18.45 0.20
CA SER A 104 -7.27 -19.77 0.77
C SER A 104 -7.35 -20.93 -0.23
N ILE A 105 -7.86 -20.68 -1.44
CA ILE A 105 -7.98 -21.66 -2.54
C ILE A 105 -6.87 -21.42 -3.59
N GLY A 106 -6.02 -20.40 -3.39
CA GLY A 106 -4.88 -20.08 -4.26
C GLY A 106 -5.22 -19.19 -5.44
N ARG A 107 -6.43 -18.63 -5.55
CA ARG A 107 -6.77 -17.69 -6.62
C ARG A 107 -6.15 -16.33 -6.28
N SER A 108 -5.08 -15.97 -6.97
CA SER A 108 -4.36 -14.72 -6.74
C SER A 108 -5.20 -13.46 -7.04
N TYR A 109 -5.03 -12.43 -6.21
CA TYR A 109 -5.55 -11.08 -6.40
C TYR A 109 -4.89 -10.16 -5.37
N PRO A 110 -4.50 -8.92 -5.72
CA PRO A 110 -3.84 -8.04 -4.77
C PRO A 110 -4.73 -7.70 -3.57
N LEU A 111 -4.10 -7.48 -2.41
CA LEU A 111 -4.72 -6.80 -1.28
C LEU A 111 -4.36 -5.32 -1.35
N VAL A 112 -5.35 -4.44 -1.22
CA VAL A 112 -5.19 -2.99 -1.20
C VAL A 112 -5.81 -2.44 0.09
N ILE A 113 -5.02 -1.68 0.85
CA ILE A 113 -5.52 -0.81 1.92
C ILE A 113 -5.30 0.63 1.50
N TYR A 114 -6.34 1.45 1.46
CA TYR A 114 -6.26 2.81 0.91
C TYR A 114 -7.07 3.83 1.72
N GLN A 115 -6.71 5.10 1.57
CA GLN A 115 -7.42 6.24 2.10
C GLN A 115 -7.24 7.46 1.20
N THR A 116 -8.22 8.37 1.22
CA THR A 116 -8.10 9.68 0.58
C THR A 116 -7.56 10.70 1.57
N VAL A 117 -6.61 11.52 1.13
CA VAL A 117 -5.99 12.60 1.92
C VAL A 117 -5.92 13.88 1.10
N ASN A 118 -5.81 15.03 1.79
CA ASN A 118 -5.52 16.30 1.13
C ASN A 118 -4.01 16.58 1.07
N GLN A 119 -3.63 17.58 0.28
CA GLN A 119 -2.23 17.99 0.10
C GLN A 119 -1.54 18.34 1.43
N SER A 120 -2.23 19.04 2.33
CA SER A 120 -1.67 19.46 3.62
C SER A 120 -1.28 18.26 4.49
N TRP A 121 -1.99 17.14 4.39
CA TRP A 121 -1.60 15.91 5.07
C TRP A 121 -0.30 15.35 4.48
N LEU A 122 -0.20 15.26 3.14
CA LEU A 122 1.00 14.75 2.48
C LEU A 122 2.24 15.57 2.86
N GLN A 123 2.14 16.89 2.75
CA GLN A 123 3.22 17.82 3.09
C GLN A 123 3.71 17.66 4.54
N ARG A 124 2.81 17.29 5.45
CA ARG A 124 3.13 17.17 6.86
C ARG A 124 3.65 15.80 7.26
N TYR A 125 3.17 14.73 6.63
CA TYR A 125 3.35 13.37 7.15
C TYR A 125 4.10 12.42 6.22
N LEU A 126 4.17 12.69 4.91
CA LEU A 126 4.74 11.74 3.94
C LEU A 126 6.23 11.47 4.19
N ASN A 127 7.00 12.46 4.65
CA ASN A 127 8.42 12.28 4.96
C ASN A 127 8.71 11.76 6.37
N THR A 128 7.68 11.38 7.15
CA THR A 128 7.88 10.94 8.53
C THR A 128 8.59 9.58 8.54
N PRO A 129 9.78 9.45 9.14
CA PRO A 129 10.46 8.16 9.26
C PRO A 129 9.58 7.18 10.04
N LEU A 130 9.44 5.96 9.52
CA LEU A 130 8.56 4.93 10.10
C LEU A 130 7.14 5.48 10.37
N GLY A 131 6.62 6.25 9.40
CA GLY A 131 5.30 6.86 9.47
C GLY A 131 4.16 5.88 9.19
N TRP A 132 2.97 6.44 8.97
CA TRP A 132 1.73 5.69 8.74
C TRP A 132 1.86 4.60 7.66
N LEU A 133 2.36 4.96 6.47
CA LEU A 133 2.46 4.03 5.34
C LEU A 133 3.45 2.89 5.60
N TYR A 134 4.55 3.18 6.29
CA TYR A 134 5.51 2.16 6.71
C TYR A 134 4.84 1.13 7.62
N TRP A 135 4.18 1.56 8.71
CA TRP A 135 3.54 0.62 9.64
C TRP A 135 2.36 -0.11 9.00
N LEU A 136 1.63 0.54 8.10
CA LEU A 136 0.60 -0.10 7.30
C LEU A 136 1.19 -1.22 6.43
N ALA A 137 2.36 -1.00 5.82
CA ALA A 137 3.05 -2.01 5.03
C ALA A 137 3.53 -3.18 5.91
N GLN A 138 4.06 -2.91 7.10
CA GLN A 138 4.44 -3.96 8.04
C GLN A 138 3.23 -4.78 8.51
N LEU A 139 2.09 -4.12 8.74
CA LEU A 139 0.85 -4.81 9.09
C LEU A 139 0.42 -5.74 7.95
N VAL A 140 0.33 -5.23 6.71
CA VAL A 140 -0.06 -6.03 5.54
C VAL A 140 0.88 -7.20 5.32
N ALA A 141 2.20 -7.00 5.48
CA ALA A 141 3.21 -8.05 5.31
C ALA A 141 3.00 -9.24 6.26
N GLY A 142 2.42 -9.02 7.44
CA GLY A 142 2.06 -10.08 8.37
C GLY A 142 0.86 -10.92 7.91
N TYR A 143 -0.07 -10.32 7.17
CA TYR A 143 -1.34 -10.96 6.78
C TYR A 143 -1.29 -11.70 5.44
N VAL A 144 -0.42 -11.27 4.52
CA VAL A 144 -0.32 -11.88 3.17
C VAL A 144 0.59 -13.11 3.12
N LYS A 145 1.25 -13.46 4.22
CA LYS A 145 2.10 -14.67 4.32
C LYS A 145 1.23 -15.93 4.39
N PRO A 146 1.34 -16.88 3.43
CA PRO A 146 0.45 -18.05 3.35
C PRO A 146 0.53 -19.04 4.52
N THR A 147 1.62 -19.00 5.29
CA THR A 147 1.97 -20.04 6.27
C THR A 147 1.43 -19.78 7.67
N GLN A 148 0.84 -18.61 7.94
CA GLN A 148 0.34 -18.26 9.26
C GLN A 148 -1.18 -18.13 9.25
N LYS A 149 -1.86 -18.97 10.04
CA LYS A 149 -3.28 -18.77 10.34
C LYS A 149 -3.39 -17.48 11.15
N ASN A 150 -3.84 -16.40 10.51
CA ASN A 150 -4.04 -15.12 11.17
C ASN A 150 -5.07 -15.30 12.28
N THR A 151 -4.64 -15.14 13.53
CA THR A 151 -5.52 -15.28 14.70
C THR A 151 -6.31 -14.00 14.99
N LYS A 152 -5.83 -12.88 14.48
CA LYS A 152 -6.44 -11.56 14.63
C LYS A 152 -7.03 -11.12 13.29
N ASP A 153 -8.13 -10.40 13.36
CA ASP A 153 -8.79 -9.81 12.18
C ASP A 153 -8.04 -8.55 11.69
N LEU A 154 -7.79 -8.48 10.37
CA LEU A 154 -7.03 -7.39 9.74
C LEU A 154 -7.72 -6.03 9.95
N ALA A 155 -9.04 -5.95 9.76
CA ALA A 155 -9.78 -4.70 9.91
C ALA A 155 -9.67 -4.16 11.34
N SER A 156 -9.76 -5.05 12.32
CA SER A 156 -9.59 -4.72 13.73
C SER A 156 -8.17 -4.24 14.08
N GLN A 157 -7.12 -4.84 13.49
CA GLN A 157 -5.75 -4.34 13.69
C GLN A 157 -5.50 -3.02 12.96
N LEU A 158 -6.08 -2.85 11.77
CA LEU A 158 -6.01 -1.60 11.01
C LEU A 158 -6.62 -0.45 11.79
N ASP A 159 -7.77 -0.65 12.44
CA ASP A 159 -8.40 0.37 13.28
C ASP A 159 -7.52 0.76 14.47
N LYS A 160 -6.94 -0.21 15.18
CA LYS A 160 -5.99 0.06 16.27
C LYS A 160 -4.76 0.83 15.81
N LEU A 161 -4.22 0.48 14.64
CA LEU A 161 -3.08 1.18 14.07
C LEU A 161 -3.48 2.62 13.67
N TRP A 162 -4.67 2.79 13.08
CA TRP A 162 -5.18 4.11 12.72
C TRP A 162 -5.51 4.97 13.95
N GLU A 163 -5.92 4.40 15.08
CA GLU A 163 -6.10 5.17 16.32
C GLU A 163 -4.80 5.80 16.84
N ILE A 164 -3.65 5.19 16.56
CA ILE A 164 -2.32 5.74 16.86
C ILE A 164 -1.96 6.85 15.86
N HIS A 165 -2.37 6.68 14.60
CA HIS A 165 -1.99 7.53 13.45
C HIS A 165 -3.08 8.50 12.94
N SER A 166 -4.22 8.58 13.62
CA SER A 166 -5.28 9.52 13.25
C SER A 166 -5.05 10.89 13.91
N PRO A 167 -5.25 12.00 13.20
CA PRO A 167 -5.13 13.32 13.81
C PRO A 167 -6.25 13.54 14.82
N LYS A 168 -5.93 13.44 16.12
CA LYS A 168 -6.88 13.68 17.21
C LYS A 168 -7.08 15.18 17.42
N TRP A 169 -8.34 15.63 17.41
CA TRP A 169 -8.72 16.99 17.77
C TRP A 169 -8.65 17.15 19.29
N GLY A 170 -7.63 17.87 19.79
CA GLY A 170 -7.55 18.21 21.21
C GLY A 170 -6.14 18.24 21.75
N GLY A 171 -5.42 19.34 21.49
CA GLY A 171 -4.17 19.65 22.15
C GLY A 171 -3.40 20.69 21.37
N TRP A 172 -3.16 21.85 21.95
CA TRP A 172 -2.38 22.96 21.37
C TRP A 172 -0.92 22.60 21.00
N PHE A 173 -0.54 21.34 21.17
CA PHE A 173 0.63 20.71 20.58
C PHE A 173 0.16 19.58 19.68
N ALA A 174 -0.15 19.89 18.41
CA ALA A 174 -0.08 18.91 17.32
C ALA A 174 1.40 18.53 17.06
N ARG A 175 2.15 18.23 18.13
CA ARG A 175 3.47 17.64 18.05
C ARG A 175 3.26 16.30 17.39
N ALA A 176 3.99 16.17 16.29
CA ALA A 176 4.07 15.08 15.35
C ALA A 176 3.55 13.76 15.89
N GLN A 177 2.77 13.08 15.07
CA GLN A 177 2.61 11.64 15.17
C GLN A 177 3.93 10.95 14.88
N VAL A 178 4.88 11.10 15.81
CA VAL A 178 5.85 10.06 16.08
C VAL A 178 4.99 8.96 16.70
N GLY A 179 4.39 8.13 15.85
CA GLY A 179 3.57 7.00 16.29
C GLY A 179 4.36 6.24 17.34
N ASN A 180 3.68 5.76 18.39
CA ASN A 180 4.32 4.95 19.42
C ASN A 180 4.88 3.70 18.75
N GLN A 181 6.17 3.73 18.38
CA GLN A 181 6.81 2.69 17.59
C GLN A 181 6.74 1.35 18.30
N THR A 182 6.79 1.35 19.63
CA THR A 182 6.59 0.16 20.46
C THR A 182 5.20 -0.43 20.25
N ALA A 183 4.15 0.40 20.35
CA ALA A 183 2.78 -0.06 20.10
C ALA A 183 2.58 -0.56 18.66
N CYS A 184 3.19 0.11 17.67
CA CYS A 184 3.13 -0.34 16.28
C CYS A 184 3.86 -1.69 16.07
N ARG A 185 5.02 -1.89 16.71
CA ARG A 185 5.76 -3.18 16.70
C ARG A 185 4.95 -4.31 17.32
N GLU A 186 4.28 -4.04 18.43
CA GLU A 186 3.39 -5.01 19.08
C GLU A 186 2.19 -5.39 18.19
N LEU A 187 1.56 -4.40 17.56
CA LEU A 187 0.42 -4.64 16.65
C LEU A 187 0.82 -5.42 15.40
N THR A 188 2.01 -5.15 14.86
CA THR A 188 2.53 -5.80 13.64
C THR A 188 3.27 -7.11 13.92
N GLY A 189 3.41 -7.51 15.19
CA GLY A 189 4.11 -8.74 15.57
C GLY A 189 5.63 -8.67 15.39
N LYS A 190 6.19 -7.51 15.08
CA LYS A 190 7.63 -7.27 14.86
C LYS A 190 8.36 -6.93 16.17
N ILE A 191 8.30 -7.85 17.14
CA ILE A 191 8.91 -7.69 18.46
C ILE A 191 10.44 -7.89 18.40
N LYS A 192 10.95 -8.62 17.39
CA LYS A 192 12.38 -8.80 17.12
C LYS A 192 12.72 -8.30 15.72
N GLU A 193 13.89 -7.70 15.56
CA GLU A 193 14.45 -7.40 14.25
C GLU A 193 14.68 -8.74 13.54
N GLU A 194 13.92 -8.99 12.47
CA GLU A 194 14.25 -10.06 11.53
C GLU A 194 15.58 -9.66 10.87
N ASP A 195 16.54 -10.58 10.88
CA ASP A 195 17.82 -10.40 10.20
C ASP A 195 17.55 -10.54 8.71
N THR A 196 17.14 -9.43 8.08
CA THR A 196 16.89 -9.39 6.65
C THR A 196 18.23 -9.34 5.92
N GLU A 197 18.45 -10.31 5.04
CA GLU A 197 19.64 -10.45 4.17
C GLU A 197 19.93 -9.18 3.35
N PHE A 198 18.92 -8.33 3.15
CA PHE A 198 19.03 -7.06 2.45
C PHE A 198 18.82 -5.88 3.41
N CYS A 199 19.76 -4.94 3.39
CA CYS A 199 19.62 -3.63 4.01
C CYS A 199 19.16 -2.62 2.95
N GLY A 200 17.96 -2.08 3.08
CA GLY A 200 17.46 -1.06 2.17
C GLY A 200 18.24 0.24 2.28
N VAL A 201 18.17 1.06 1.22
CA VAL A 201 18.84 2.36 1.15
C VAL A 201 18.04 3.44 1.90
N HIS A 202 18.69 4.54 2.27
CA HIS A 202 18.04 5.61 3.03
C HIS A 202 17.23 6.59 2.19
N TYR A 203 17.34 6.55 0.86
CA TYR A 203 16.79 7.56 -0.03
C TYR A 203 16.04 6.93 -1.19
N LEU A 204 14.91 7.53 -1.58
CA LEU A 204 14.20 7.18 -2.81
C LEU A 204 14.92 7.78 -4.03
N PRO A 205 14.76 7.19 -5.22
CA PRO A 205 15.46 7.64 -6.43
C PRO A 205 14.92 8.96 -7.01
N TRP A 206 13.82 9.49 -6.46
CA TRP A 206 13.23 10.74 -6.95
C TRP A 206 13.90 11.95 -6.32
N ALA A 207 14.40 12.84 -7.17
CA ALA A 207 14.89 14.14 -6.75
C ALA A 207 13.77 14.90 -6.01
N ASN A 208 14.13 15.56 -4.91
CA ASN A 208 13.24 16.37 -4.09
C ASN A 208 12.08 15.62 -3.43
N TRP A 209 12.21 14.31 -3.18
CA TRP A 209 11.21 13.61 -2.36
C TRP A 209 11.05 14.27 -0.98
N PRO A 210 9.82 14.43 -0.45
CA PRO A 210 8.52 14.11 -1.08
C PRO A 210 7.88 15.25 -1.89
N HIS A 211 8.54 16.40 -2.07
CA HIS A 211 7.99 17.59 -2.73
C HIS A 211 7.48 17.33 -4.15
N VAL A 212 8.16 16.45 -4.88
CA VAL A 212 7.77 16.01 -6.23
C VAL A 212 6.30 15.54 -6.32
N VAL A 213 5.73 15.00 -5.24
CA VAL A 213 4.37 14.42 -5.20
C VAL A 213 3.27 15.44 -5.39
N TRP A 214 3.46 16.68 -4.93
CA TRP A 214 2.45 17.74 -5.04
C TRP A 214 2.88 18.90 -5.94
N GLU A 215 4.10 18.87 -6.45
CA GLU A 215 4.60 19.80 -7.47
C GLU A 215 4.37 19.25 -8.89
N SER A 216 4.20 17.93 -9.05
CA SER A 216 3.91 17.33 -10.34
C SER A 216 2.52 17.74 -10.87
N LEU A 217 2.50 18.25 -12.10
CA LEU A 217 1.29 18.64 -12.83
C LEU A 217 0.63 17.45 -13.55
N ALA A 218 1.29 16.30 -13.62
CA ALA A 218 0.80 15.10 -14.29
C ALA A 218 0.11 14.15 -13.30
N ALA A 219 -0.84 13.35 -13.80
CA ALA A 219 -1.49 12.28 -13.05
C ALA A 219 -0.49 11.16 -12.75
N GLU A 220 0.35 11.38 -11.75
CA GLU A 220 1.45 10.50 -11.38
C GLU A 220 1.13 9.67 -10.13
N GLY A 221 1.60 8.42 -10.15
CA GLY A 221 1.60 7.54 -8.99
C GLY A 221 3.03 7.26 -8.54
N TRP A 222 3.28 7.24 -7.24
CA TRP A 222 4.57 6.90 -6.64
C TRP A 222 4.40 5.68 -5.76
N PHE A 223 5.28 4.70 -5.92
CA PHE A 223 5.24 3.41 -5.24
C PHE A 223 6.61 3.08 -4.68
N TRP A 224 6.68 2.55 -3.46
CA TRP A 224 7.94 2.11 -2.87
C TRP A 224 7.76 0.95 -1.91
N GLN A 225 8.80 0.13 -1.76
CA GLN A 225 8.88 -0.94 -0.77
C GLN A 225 9.91 -0.59 0.31
N GLN A 226 9.66 -1.03 1.54
CA GLN A 226 10.60 -0.86 2.66
C GLN A 226 10.85 -2.16 3.39
N ASP A 227 12.09 -2.35 3.84
CA ASP A 227 12.48 -3.47 4.70
C ASP A 227 11.93 -3.33 6.14
N GLY A 228 12.28 -4.29 7.00
CA GLY A 228 11.88 -4.28 8.41
C GLY A 228 12.44 -3.12 9.24
N ARG A 229 13.47 -2.42 8.76
CA ARG A 229 14.14 -1.29 9.43
C ARG A 229 13.75 0.06 8.82
N GLY A 230 12.95 0.07 7.76
CA GLY A 230 12.51 1.26 7.05
C GLY A 230 13.40 1.70 5.89
N GLY A 231 14.43 0.92 5.54
CA GLY A 231 15.23 1.16 4.34
C GLY A 231 14.43 0.86 3.07
N PHE A 232 14.59 1.68 2.04
CA PHE A 232 13.92 1.51 0.75
C PHE A 232 14.57 0.39 -0.07
N LEU A 233 13.75 -0.50 -0.63
CA LEU A 233 14.21 -1.66 -1.41
C LEU A 233 13.96 -1.48 -2.91
N ASP A 234 12.76 -0.99 -3.27
CA ASP A 234 12.36 -0.71 -4.65
C ASP A 234 11.48 0.54 -4.66
N ALA A 235 11.46 1.25 -5.79
CA ALA A 235 10.67 2.44 -6.01
C ALA A 235 10.29 2.60 -7.49
N ARG A 236 9.02 2.89 -7.76
CA ARG A 236 8.46 3.01 -9.11
C ARG A 236 7.51 4.18 -9.21
N SER A 237 7.57 4.92 -10.31
CA SER A 237 6.63 5.99 -10.61
C SER A 237 5.84 5.64 -11.87
N LEU A 238 4.53 5.82 -11.82
CA LEU A 238 3.64 5.72 -12.97
C LEU A 238 3.40 7.12 -13.51
N GLY A 239 3.90 7.38 -14.71
CA GLY A 239 3.67 8.61 -15.45
C GLY A 239 2.62 8.45 -16.55
N ASN A 240 2.19 9.57 -17.13
CA ASN A 240 1.16 9.63 -18.17
C ASN A 240 1.57 9.01 -19.52
N SER A 241 2.74 8.35 -19.63
CA SER A 241 3.19 7.66 -20.85
C SER A 241 2.36 6.42 -21.19
N VAL A 242 1.45 5.99 -20.32
CA VAL A 242 0.52 4.86 -20.55
C VAL A 242 -0.86 5.33 -21.08
N TRP A 243 -1.09 6.64 -21.23
CA TRP A 243 -2.41 7.22 -21.58
C TRP A 243 -2.43 8.07 -22.85
N LYS A 244 -1.61 7.73 -23.85
CA LYS A 244 -1.85 8.24 -25.20
C LYS A 244 -2.77 7.25 -25.92
N GLU A 245 -4.05 7.62 -26.00
CA GLU A 245 -4.95 7.14 -27.06
C GLU A 245 -4.36 7.41 -28.45
#